data_AF-A0A8S0ZXY7-F1
#
_entry.id   AF-A0A8S0ZXY7-F1
#
_cell.length_a   1.000
_cell.length_b   1.000
_cell.length_c   1.000
_cell.angle_alpha   90.00
_cell.angle_beta   90.00
_cell.angle_gamma   90.00
#
_symmetry.space_group_name_H-M   'P 1'
#
loop_
_entity.id
_entity.type
_entity.pdbx_description
1 polymer ?
#
loop_
_entity_poly.entity_id
_entity_poly.type
_entity_poly.pdbx_seq_one_letter_code
_entity_poly.pdbx_strand_id
1 'polypeptide(L)'
;MDDAPERRGWVERLLAFMEERRTPIAACPTISKQPLDLYRLYLLVRDRGGFVEVTKNKTWKDIAGLLGIGASSSAAYTLRKHYTKNLLAYECHFDRGGIDPQPIINQVEASTKKKGGKSNSTSSAVF
;
A
#
# COMPACT_ATOMS: atom_id res chain seq x y z
N MET A 1 11.16 12.40 -16.88
CA MET A 1 10.47 11.29 -17.57
C MET A 1 11.47 10.15 -17.54
N ASP A 2 11.55 9.44 -16.40
CA ASP A 2 12.54 8.38 -16.21
C ASP A 2 12.14 7.20 -17.11
N ASP A 3 12.65 7.12 -18.33
CA ASP A 3 12.36 6.05 -19.28
C ASP A 3 13.17 4.79 -18.90
N ALA A 4 12.86 4.19 -17.74
CA ALA A 4 13.42 2.90 -17.38
C ALA A 4 12.67 1.82 -18.20
N PRO A 5 13.29 1.15 -19.18
CA PRO A 5 12.62 0.11 -19.98
C PRO A 5 12.05 -1.01 -19.09
N GLU A 6 12.64 -1.21 -17.91
CA GLU A 6 12.18 -2.15 -16.89
C GLU A 6 10.82 -1.79 -16.28
N ARG A 7 10.44 -0.50 -16.24
CA ARG A 7 9.13 -0.08 -15.70
C ARG A 7 8.00 -0.73 -16.50
N ARG A 8 8.05 -0.59 -17.82
CA ARG A 8 6.98 -1.06 -18.70
C ARG A 8 6.83 -2.57 -18.60
N GLY A 9 7.94 -3.31 -18.73
CA GLY A 9 7.94 -4.76 -18.59
C GLY A 9 7.56 -5.26 -17.20
N TRP A 10 7.83 -4.51 -16.13
CA TRP A 10 7.34 -4.84 -14.80
C TRP A 10 5.83 -4.63 -14.69
N VAL A 11 5.31 -3.49 -15.18
CA VAL A 11 3.87 -3.19 -15.18
C VAL A 11 3.11 -4.21 -16.01
N GLU A 12 3.58 -4.57 -17.21
CA GLU A 12 2.95 -5.59 -18.05
C GLU A 12 2.87 -6.96 -17.34
N ARG A 13 3.94 -7.37 -16.65
CA ARG A 13 3.93 -8.60 -15.84
C ARG A 13 2.94 -8.52 -14.68
N LEU A 14 2.84 -7.38 -14.02
CA LEU A 14 1.85 -7.15 -12.96
C LEU A 14 0.42 -7.25 -13.53
N LEU A 15 0.15 -6.61 -14.67
CA LEU A 15 -1.17 -6.63 -15.31
C LEU A 15 -1.57 -8.07 -15.69
N ALA A 16 -0.66 -8.81 -16.32
CA ALA A 16 -0.88 -10.21 -16.67
C ALA A 16 -1.15 -11.10 -15.44
N PHE A 17 -0.38 -10.91 -14.37
CA PHE A 17 -0.59 -11.63 -13.10
C PHE A 17 -1.96 -11.32 -12.48
N MET A 18 -2.39 -10.06 -12.56
CA MET A 18 -3.67 -9.63 -12.02
C MET A 18 -4.86 -10.14 -12.84
N GLU A 19 -4.69 -10.25 -14.16
CA GLU A 19 -5.67 -10.83 -15.09
C GLU A 19 -5.86 -12.33 -14.82
N GLU A 20 -4.78 -13.10 -14.67
CA GLU A 20 -4.81 -14.52 -14.31
C GLU A 20 -5.57 -14.75 -12.99
N ARG A 21 -5.39 -13.85 -12.02
CA ARG A 21 -6.08 -13.90 -10.71
C ARG A 21 -7.52 -13.41 -10.75
N ARG A 22 -8.12 -13.20 -11.93
CA ARG A 22 -9.49 -12.68 -12.13
C ARG A 22 -9.72 -11.30 -11.51
N THR A 23 -8.66 -10.50 -11.38
CA THR A 23 -8.68 -9.14 -10.83
C THR A 23 -8.01 -8.15 -11.78
N PRO A 24 -8.41 -8.08 -13.07
CA PRO A 24 -7.69 -7.28 -14.07
C PRO A 24 -7.67 -5.80 -13.69
N ILE A 25 -6.50 -5.17 -13.83
CA ILE A 25 -6.36 -3.72 -13.70
C ILE A 25 -6.73 -3.12 -15.06
N ALA A 26 -8.03 -2.98 -15.30
CA ALA A 26 -8.57 -2.50 -16.59
C ALA A 26 -8.12 -1.07 -16.94
N ALA A 27 -7.74 -0.26 -15.94
CA ALA A 27 -7.17 1.06 -16.13
C ALA A 27 -6.16 1.37 -15.03
N CYS A 28 -5.13 2.14 -15.36
CA CYS A 28 -4.20 2.68 -14.36
C CYS A 28 -5.02 3.42 -13.29
N PRO A 29 -4.96 3.01 -12.01
CA PRO A 29 -5.74 3.67 -10.97
C PRO A 29 -5.35 5.14 -10.90
N THR A 30 -6.33 6.03 -10.85
CA THR A 30 -6.11 7.47 -10.69
C THR A 30 -6.50 7.90 -9.29
N ILE A 31 -5.64 8.65 -8.60
CA ILE A 31 -5.92 9.23 -7.29
C ILE A 31 -5.92 10.75 -7.43
N SER A 32 -7.02 11.40 -7.06
CA SER A 32 -7.13 12.86 -7.14
C SER A 32 -6.81 13.45 -8.54
N LYS A 33 -7.28 12.77 -9.60
CA LYS A 33 -7.01 13.11 -11.02
C LYS A 33 -5.55 12.96 -11.47
N GLN A 34 -4.67 12.41 -10.62
CA GLN A 34 -3.31 12.03 -10.98
C GLN A 34 -3.25 10.52 -11.30
N PRO A 35 -2.63 10.11 -12.42
CA PRO A 35 -2.36 8.70 -12.70
C PRO A 35 -1.40 8.14 -11.66
N LEU A 36 -1.76 7.01 -11.05
CA LEU A 36 -0.92 6.37 -10.06
C LEU A 36 0.22 5.60 -10.72
N ASP A 37 1.45 5.98 -10.40
CA ASP A 37 2.63 5.22 -10.81
C ASP A 37 2.79 3.99 -9.90
N LEU A 38 2.25 2.86 -10.35
CA LEU A 38 2.29 1.57 -9.64
C LEU A 38 3.74 1.09 -9.40
N TYR A 39 4.65 1.35 -10.35
CA TYR A 39 6.04 0.93 -10.24
C TYR A 39 6.77 1.71 -9.15
N ARG A 40 6.66 3.05 -9.16
CA ARG A 40 7.23 3.88 -8.10
C ARG A 40 6.61 3.56 -6.75
N LEU A 41 5.30 3.35 -6.71
CA LEU A 41 4.61 2.97 -5.48
C LEU A 41 5.16 1.65 -4.91
N TYR A 42 5.32 0.62 -5.75
CA TYR A 42 5.90 -0.66 -5.33
C TYR A 42 7.32 -0.49 -4.81
N LEU A 43 8.18 0.26 -5.51
CA LEU A 43 9.55 0.53 -5.06
C LEU A 43 9.58 1.24 -3.70
N LEU A 44 8.79 2.30 -3.52
CA LEU A 44 8.73 3.07 -2.27
C LEU A 44 8.24 2.23 -1.09
N VAL A 45 7.29 1.33 -1.32
CA VAL A 45 6.79 0.43 -0.28
C VAL A 45 7.80 -0.66 0.03
N ARG A 46 8.41 -1.27 -1.00
CA ARG A 46 9.44 -2.30 -0.85
C ARG A 46 10.66 -1.78 -0.09
N ASP A 47 11.15 -0.59 -0.44
CA ASP A 47 12.28 0.09 0.22
C ASP A 47 12.03 0.31 1.73
N ARG A 48 10.77 0.55 2.11
CA ARG A 48 10.36 0.72 3.52
C ARG A 48 10.04 -0.59 4.26
N GLY A 49 10.29 -1.75 3.66
CA GLY A 49 10.02 -3.05 4.27
C GLY A 49 8.64 -3.65 3.96
N GLY A 50 7.97 -3.18 2.91
CA GLY A 50 6.72 -3.74 2.40
C GLY A 50 5.45 -3.15 3.02
N PHE A 51 4.31 -3.67 2.59
CA PHE A 51 2.98 -3.13 2.94
C PHE A 51 2.73 -3.01 4.45
N VAL A 52 3.19 -4.01 5.22
CA VAL A 52 2.98 -4.10 6.67
C VAL A 52 3.72 -2.97 7.39
N GLU A 53 5.01 -2.78 7.09
CA GLU A 53 5.83 -1.80 7.78
C GLU A 53 5.41 -0.37 7.42
N VAL A 54 5.09 -0.12 6.14
CA VAL A 54 4.53 1.17 5.70
C VAL A 54 3.23 1.50 6.43
N THR A 55 2.37 0.51 6.63
CA THR A 55 1.10 0.72 7.33
C THR A 55 1.29 0.93 8.82
N LYS A 56 2.17 0.14 9.45
CA LYS A 56 2.51 0.26 10.86
C LYS A 56 3.15 1.61 11.19
N ASN A 57 4.06 2.07 10.34
CA ASN A 57 4.75 3.36 10.49
C ASN A 57 3.93 4.55 9.97
N LYS A 58 2.72 4.31 9.42
CA LYS A 58 1.82 5.33 8.87
C LYS A 58 2.47 6.21 7.80
N THR A 59 3.39 5.66 7.02
CA THR A 59 4.17 6.39 6.01
C THR A 59 3.45 6.54 4.68
N TRP A 60 2.24 5.99 4.53
CA TRP A 60 1.39 6.16 3.33
C TRP A 60 1.21 7.62 2.89
N LYS A 61 1.08 8.54 3.84
CA LYS A 61 0.93 9.98 3.55
C LYS A 61 2.19 10.57 2.91
N ASP A 62 3.34 10.13 3.38
CA ASP A 62 4.65 10.54 2.87
C ASP A 62 4.86 10.00 1.45
N ILE A 63 4.55 8.71 1.24
CA ILE A 63 4.58 8.06 -0.08
C ILE A 63 3.64 8.77 -1.08
N ALA A 64 2.42 9.13 -0.65
CA ALA A 64 1.49 9.89 -1.49
C ALA A 64 2.02 11.29 -1.85
N GLY A 65 2.76 11.93 -0.94
CA GLY A 65 3.48 13.18 -1.20
C GLY A 65 4.60 13.01 -2.22
N LEU A 66 5.42 11.96 -2.07
CA LEU A 66 6.52 11.63 -3.00
C LEU A 66 6.03 11.30 -4.42
N LEU A 67 4.85 10.69 -4.54
CA LEU A 67 4.20 10.41 -5.81
C LEU A 67 3.56 11.66 -6.47
N GLY A 68 3.54 12.81 -5.79
CA GLY A 68 2.90 14.03 -6.29
C GLY A 68 1.37 14.01 -6.27
N ILE A 69 0.76 13.03 -5.59
CA ILE A 69 -0.70 12.90 -5.45
C ILE A 69 -1.23 13.86 -4.39
N GLY A 70 -0.42 14.14 -3.37
CA GLY A 70 -0.74 15.03 -2.25
C GLY A 70 -0.70 14.29 -0.92
N ALA A 71 -0.06 14.91 0.07
CA ALA A 71 0.13 14.37 1.43
C ALA A 71 -1.14 14.49 2.29
N SER A 72 -2.28 14.06 1.75
CA SER A 72 -3.60 14.11 2.40
C SER A 72 -4.01 12.75 2.94
N SER A 73 -4.76 12.73 4.06
CA SER A 73 -5.25 11.48 4.68
C SER A 73 -6.13 10.66 3.73
N SER A 74 -6.97 11.34 2.93
CA SER A 74 -7.81 10.72 1.91
C SER A 74 -6.99 10.08 0.78
N ALA A 75 -5.97 10.78 0.29
CA ALA A 75 -5.05 10.25 -0.73
C ALA A 75 -4.30 9.01 -0.20
N ALA A 76 -3.77 9.09 1.03
CA ALA A 76 -3.09 7.97 1.68
C ALA A 76 -3.99 6.74 1.86
N TYR A 77 -5.25 6.94 2.25
CA TYR A 77 -6.23 5.86 2.40
C TYR A 77 -6.53 5.17 1.06
N THR A 78 -6.82 5.97 0.02
CA THR A 78 -7.07 5.47 -1.33
C THR A 78 -5.84 4.75 -1.90
N LEU A 79 -4.64 5.31 -1.67
CA LEU A 79 -3.37 4.72 -2.08
C LEU A 79 -3.15 3.35 -1.46
N ARG A 80 -3.34 3.23 -0.14
CA ARG A 80 -3.28 1.95 0.58
C ARG A 80 -4.27 0.94 0.02
N LYS A 81 -5.53 1.35 -0.22
CA LYS A 81 -6.57 0.47 -0.78
C LYS A 81 -6.20 -0.07 -2.16
N HIS A 82 -5.67 0.78 -3.04
CA HIS A 82 -5.17 0.35 -4.35
C HIS A 82 -3.97 -0.59 -4.23
N TYR A 83 -3.03 -0.30 -3.33
CA TYR A 83 -1.89 -1.18 -3.07
C TYR A 83 -2.35 -2.57 -2.62
N THR A 84 -3.24 -2.62 -1.62
CA THR A 84 -3.77 -3.89 -1.10
C THR A 84 -4.45 -4.72 -2.18
N LYS A 85 -5.25 -4.08 -3.04
CA LYS A 85 -5.99 -4.77 -4.08
C LYS A 85 -5.09 -5.25 -5.22
N ASN A 86 -4.15 -4.42 -5.66
CA ASN A 86 -3.42 -4.61 -6.91
C ASN A 86 -1.98 -5.09 -6.75
N LEU A 87 -1.30 -4.69 -5.67
CA LEU A 87 0.14 -4.90 -5.48
C LEU A 87 0.46 -5.91 -4.39
N LEU A 88 -0.35 -5.97 -3.33
CA LEU A 88 -0.06 -6.84 -2.19
C LEU A 88 0.00 -8.31 -2.58
N ALA A 89 -0.87 -8.76 -3.48
CA ALA A 89 -0.83 -10.14 -3.95
C ALA A 89 0.42 -10.45 -4.78
N TYR A 90 0.88 -9.47 -5.58
CA TYR A 90 2.11 -9.59 -6.33
C TYR A 90 3.33 -9.63 -5.39
N GLU A 91 3.40 -8.72 -4.41
CA GLU A 91 4.43 -8.72 -3.36
C GLU A 91 4.46 -10.04 -2.59
N CYS A 92 3.29 -10.53 -2.18
CA CYS A 92 3.16 -11.82 -1.49
C CYS A 92 3.70 -12.99 -2.32
N HIS A 93 3.42 -12.99 -3.62
CA HIS A 93 3.83 -14.06 -4.52
C HIS A 93 5.33 -14.02 -4.81
N PHE A 94 5.88 -12.85 -5.13
CA PHE A 94 7.27 -12.70 -5.59
C PHE A 94 8.29 -12.47 -4.47
N ASP A 95 7.92 -11.73 -3.41
CA ASP A 95 8.84 -11.31 -2.35
C ASP A 95 8.75 -12.23 -1.12
N ARG A 96 7.52 -12.71 -0.82
CA ARG A 96 7.25 -13.57 0.36
C ARG A 96 7.17 -15.06 0.06
N GLY A 97 7.37 -15.49 -1.19
CA GLY A 97 7.36 -16.91 -1.56
C GLY A 97 5.96 -17.54 -1.60
N GLY A 98 4.92 -16.77 -1.96
CA GLY A 98 3.56 -17.29 -2.13
C GLY A 98 2.67 -17.25 -0.90
N ILE A 99 3.00 -16.42 0.10
CA ILE A 99 2.16 -16.28 1.30
C ILE A 99 0.83 -15.62 0.95
N ASP A 100 -0.26 -16.10 1.53
CA ASP A 100 -1.59 -15.54 1.27
C ASP A 100 -1.69 -14.07 1.72
N PRO A 101 -2.18 -13.14 0.88
CA PRO A 101 -2.30 -11.73 1.26
C PRO A 101 -3.40 -11.48 2.30
N GLN A 102 -4.37 -12.40 2.43
CA GLN A 102 -5.52 -12.26 3.32
C GLN A 102 -5.19 -12.04 4.82
N PRO A 103 -4.32 -12.87 5.46
CA PRO A 103 -3.92 -12.64 6.85
C PRO A 103 -3.24 -11.28 7.06
N ILE A 104 -2.46 -10.82 6.08
CA ILE A 104 -1.80 -9.52 6.14
C ILE A 104 -2.84 -8.39 6.12
N ILE A 105 -3.81 -8.46 5.21
CA ILE A 105 -4.92 -7.49 5.13
C ILE A 105 -5.65 -7.44 6.47
N ASN A 106 -6.08 -8.60 6.98
CA ASN A 106 -6.80 -8.69 8.24
C ASN A 106 -6.01 -8.10 9.42
N GLN A 107 -4.71 -8.39 9.52
CA GLN A 107 -3.86 -7.86 10.59
C GLN A 107 -3.73 -6.32 10.52
N VAL A 108 -3.61 -5.81 9.29
CA VAL A 108 -3.41 -4.39 9.01
C VAL A 108 -4.73 -3.60 9.17
N GLU A 109 -5.88 -4.19 8.83
CA GLU A 109 -7.21 -3.64 9.15
C GLU A 109 -7.52 -3.68 10.65
N ALA A 110 -7.20 -4.78 11.33
CA ALA A 110 -7.37 -4.92 12.77
C ALA A 110 -6.53 -3.88 13.54
N SER A 111 -5.30 -3.60 13.10
CA SER A 111 -4.43 -2.58 13.70
C SER A 111 -4.95 -1.15 13.49
N THR A 112 -5.62 -0.89 12.36
CA THR A 112 -6.34 0.38 12.13
C THR A 112 -7.54 0.51 13.06
N LYS A 113 -8.26 -0.58 13.35
CA LYS A 113 -9.46 -0.57 14.21
C LYS A 113 -9.13 -0.56 15.70
N LYS A 114 -8.04 -1.19 16.13
CA LYS A 114 -7.60 -1.23 17.54
C LYS A 114 -7.13 0.13 18.09
N LYS A 115 -6.79 1.10 17.23
CA LYS A 115 -6.40 2.46 17.65
C LYS A 115 -7.56 3.46 17.76
N GLY A 116 -8.80 2.99 17.73
CA GLY A 116 -9.98 3.74 18.19
C GLY A 116 -10.25 3.61 19.69
N GLY A 117 -9.46 2.80 20.41
CA GLY A 117 -9.60 2.58 21.84
C GLY A 117 -8.25 2.60 22.56
N LYS A 118 -8.10 3.58 23.45
CA LYS A 118 -7.23 3.58 24.64
C LYS A 118 -5.76 4.02 24.45
N SER A 119 -5.45 5.21 25.00
CA SER A 119 -4.36 5.56 25.95
C SER A 119 -3.92 7.02 25.73
N ASN A 120 -3.69 7.88 26.73
CA ASN A 120 -3.39 7.71 28.16
C ASN A 120 -3.64 9.05 28.90
N SER A 121 -4.00 9.06 30.20
CA SER A 121 -3.16 9.53 31.34
C SER A 121 -4.13 9.98 32.45
N THR A 122 -3.98 9.85 33.77
CA THR A 122 -2.86 9.53 34.67
C THR A 122 -3.44 8.99 35.99
N SER A 123 -2.72 8.07 36.62
CA SER A 123 -2.87 7.68 38.02
C SER A 123 -2.73 8.88 38.96
N SER A 124 -3.49 8.89 40.07
CA SER A 124 -2.98 9.26 41.40
C SER A 124 -4.01 8.88 42.46
N ALA A 125 -3.68 7.88 43.25
CA ALA A 125 -4.27 7.64 44.56
C ALA A 125 -3.70 8.68 45.54
N VAL A 126 -4.54 9.29 46.37
CA VAL A 126 -4.17 9.75 47.72
C VAL A 126 -5.42 9.72 48.62
N PHE A 127 -5.17 9.14 49.80
CA PHE A 127 -5.95 9.00 51.04
C PHE A 127 -7.26 9.76 51.21
#